data_AF-A0A166RDV9-F1
#
_entry.id   AF-A0A166RDV9-F1
#
_cell.length_a   1.000
_cell.length_b   1.000
_cell.length_c   1.000
_cell.angle_alpha   90.00
_cell.angle_beta   90.00
_cell.angle_gamma   90.00
#
_symmetry.space_group_name_H-M   'P 1'
#
loop_
_entity.id
_entity.type
_entity.pdbx_description
1 polymer ?
#
loop_
_entity_poly.entity_id
_entity_poly.type
_entity_poly.pdbx_seq_one_letter_code
_entity_poly.pdbx_strand_id
1 'polypeptide(L)'
;MRQRSRGWQGLSTAEDMLPAEVRRRRCERGLTREELASRTGYSRQYISQLEQPSRGIPARPVLAAVDAALEAGGALVDLREAAVAERAERRVRQPDAEVESRRRIGDLLDHRRSDRELDYLDRLAADLIAAADALEPADVTARVLDQQTFVDQLLRTPMLPHQQFRLFMIAGHLAGLLAISLLDVNELAKASTCCLEAAVFTELTGHEGLRAWTLAVNSLIDAAAHHADGADSARAAGAGGAPSRDHPLATGADRGTPLRGSRDRAAHPLAGGARDGVDLTLRDNGPAEERPSGPETTLTGGTLDPRPGLLHRAENEIPSLSATDSGGAHSFPQPSPDETLIAPGGRATPPRLIALVKRRIARFATASAQRATPPMGISHSFRPPV
;
A
#
# COMPACT_ATOMS: atom_id res chain seq x y z
N MET A 1 7.91 31.46 31.22
CA MET A 1 9.28 31.09 30.81
C MET A 1 9.20 30.28 29.52
N ARG A 2 9.59 30.85 28.38
CA ARG A 2 9.62 30.12 27.10
C ARG A 2 10.91 29.33 27.03
N GLN A 3 10.83 28.01 27.24
CA GLN A 3 11.92 27.08 26.93
C GLN A 3 12.12 27.11 25.42
N ARG A 4 13.15 27.83 24.97
CA ARG A 4 13.66 27.70 23.60
C ARG A 4 14.42 26.38 23.53
N SER A 5 13.85 25.48 22.75
CA SER A 5 14.41 24.24 22.26
C SER A 5 15.90 24.39 21.94
N ARG A 6 16.73 23.77 22.77
CA ARG A 6 18.12 23.43 22.46
C ARG A 6 18.08 22.20 21.55
N GLY A 7 18.04 22.44 20.25
CA GLY A 7 18.33 21.44 19.25
C GLY A 7 19.05 22.18 18.13
N TRP A 8 20.13 21.59 17.60
CA TRP A 8 21.08 22.16 16.63
C TRP A 8 22.33 22.78 17.27
N GLN A 9 23.04 21.98 18.06
CA GLN A 9 24.49 22.17 18.24
C GLN A 9 25.20 21.39 17.14
N GLY A 10 25.41 22.04 16.01
CA GLY A 10 26.15 21.48 14.88
C GLY A 10 26.20 22.52 13.79
N LEU A 11 27.35 23.18 13.65
CA LEU A 11 27.65 24.33 12.79
C LEU A 11 27.25 25.68 13.40
N SER A 12 28.13 26.24 14.24
CA SER A 12 28.07 27.66 14.59
C SER A 12 28.20 28.46 13.29
N THR A 13 27.14 29.15 12.88
CA THR A 13 27.15 29.91 11.62
C THR A 13 28.02 31.15 11.77
N ALA A 14 28.48 31.75 10.66
CA ALA A 14 29.26 32.99 10.75
C ALA A 14 28.45 34.12 11.42
N GLU A 15 27.11 34.08 11.32
CA GLU A 15 26.18 34.98 12.02
C GLU A 15 26.21 34.77 13.55
N ASP A 16 26.41 33.54 14.03
CA ASP A 16 26.48 33.21 15.46
C ASP A 16 27.86 33.53 16.07
N MET A 17 28.93 33.45 15.28
CA MET A 17 30.30 33.70 15.73
C MET A 17 30.62 35.19 15.89
N LEU A 18 29.95 36.06 15.12
CA LEU A 18 30.26 37.48 15.05
C LEU A 18 30.13 38.23 16.40
N PRO A 19 29.06 38.03 17.20
CA PRO A 19 28.95 38.66 18.52
C PRO A 19 30.01 38.17 19.53
N ALA A 20 30.37 36.88 19.45
CA ALA A 20 31.41 36.30 20.30
C ALA A 20 32.80 36.84 19.96
N GLU A 21 33.09 37.02 18.67
CA GLU A 21 34.37 37.53 18.18
C GLU A 21 34.59 39.00 18.55
N VAL A 22 33.55 39.84 18.44
CA VAL A 22 33.59 41.24 18.92
C VAL A 22 33.91 41.28 20.42
N ARG A 23 33.24 40.44 21.21
CA ARG A 23 33.47 40.37 22.67
C ARG A 23 34.88 39.90 23.00
N ARG A 24 35.38 38.89 22.30
CA ARG A 24 36.72 38.32 22.47
C ARG A 24 37.79 39.38 22.24
N ARG A 25 37.77 40.04 21.09
CA ARG A 25 38.75 41.08 20.72
C ARG A 25 38.71 42.29 21.64
N ARG A 26 37.52 42.72 22.07
CA ARG A 26 37.40 43.80 23.06
C ARG A 26 38.08 43.43 24.38
N CYS A 27 37.87 42.21 24.87
CA CYS A 27 38.50 41.73 26.11
C CYS A 27 40.02 41.58 25.97
N GLU A 28 40.52 41.05 24.86
CA GLU A 28 41.96 40.94 24.56
C GLU A 28 42.66 42.31 24.57
N ARG A 29 41.94 43.37 24.16
CA ARG A 29 42.41 44.76 24.16
C ARG A 29 42.25 45.47 25.51
N GLY A 30 41.66 44.80 26.51
CA GLY A 30 41.37 45.40 27.82
C GLY A 30 40.32 46.53 27.79
N LEU A 31 39.56 46.67 26.70
CA LEU A 31 38.63 47.78 26.52
C LEU A 31 37.30 47.53 27.25
N THR A 32 36.80 48.54 27.94
CA THR A 32 35.42 48.51 28.43
C THR A 32 34.44 48.76 27.27
N ARG A 33 33.16 48.38 27.45
CA ARG A 33 32.12 48.68 26.43
C ARG A 33 31.89 50.17 26.23
N GLU A 34 32.11 50.96 27.28
CA GLU A 34 31.99 52.41 27.26
C GLU A 34 33.14 53.04 26.47
N GLU A 35 34.35 52.50 26.63
CA GLU A 35 35.49 52.99 25.88
C GLU A 35 35.43 52.61 24.39
N LEU A 36 34.95 51.40 24.07
CA LEU A 36 34.70 51.02 22.69
C LEU A 36 33.58 51.88 22.05
N ALA A 37 32.54 52.21 22.83
CA ALA A 37 31.49 53.14 22.40
C ALA A 37 32.06 54.53 22.08
N SER A 38 32.87 55.11 22.97
CA SER A 38 33.53 56.40 22.75
C SER A 38 34.43 56.40 21.52
N ARG A 39 35.20 55.32 21.27
CA ARG A 39 36.10 55.22 20.11
C ARG A 39 35.37 55.04 18.78
N THR A 40 34.20 54.41 18.80
CA THR A 40 33.42 54.13 17.58
C THR A 40 32.35 55.19 17.29
N GLY A 41 32.07 56.08 18.25
CA GLY A 41 30.97 57.05 18.16
C GLY A 41 29.57 56.46 18.36
N TYR A 42 29.47 55.19 18.78
CA TYR A 42 28.19 54.54 19.07
C TYR A 42 27.88 54.52 20.56
N SER A 43 26.61 54.29 20.93
CA SER A 43 26.24 54.21 22.34
C SER A 43 26.72 52.92 22.99
N ARG A 44 27.04 52.98 24.30
CA ARG A 44 27.37 51.80 25.13
C ARG A 44 26.31 50.70 25.03
N GLN A 45 25.04 51.08 24.99
CA GLN A 45 23.92 50.15 24.86
C GLN A 45 23.95 49.45 23.50
N TYR A 46 24.30 50.15 22.42
CA TYR A 46 24.43 49.57 21.09
C TYR A 46 25.60 48.58 21.01
N ILE A 47 26.76 48.91 21.58
CA ILE A 47 27.90 47.98 21.70
C ILE A 47 27.51 46.74 22.52
N SER A 48 26.77 46.91 23.63
CA SER A 48 26.26 45.78 24.40
C SER A 48 25.29 44.90 23.62
N GLN A 49 24.54 45.46 22.66
CA GLN A 49 23.63 44.71 21.79
C GLN A 49 24.40 43.99 20.67
N LEU A 50 25.48 44.57 20.18
CA LEU A 50 26.35 43.98 19.16
C LEU A 50 27.01 42.68 19.65
N GLU A 51 27.33 42.60 20.94
CA GLU A 51 27.87 41.40 21.59
C GLU A 51 26.82 40.31 21.91
N GLN A 52 25.54 40.54 21.59
CA GLN A 52 24.47 39.57 21.88
C GLN A 52 24.10 38.73 20.65
N PRO A 53 23.93 37.40 20.78
CA PRO A 53 23.69 36.46 19.68
C PRO A 53 22.26 36.50 19.12
N SER A 54 21.58 37.66 19.09
CA SER A 54 20.12 37.68 18.84
C SER A 54 19.61 38.79 17.93
N ARG A 55 20.49 39.64 17.36
CA ARG A 55 20.04 40.83 16.63
C ARG A 55 20.30 40.83 15.11
N GLY A 56 20.79 39.71 14.57
CA GLY A 56 21.08 39.56 13.15
C GLY A 56 22.37 40.28 12.73
N ILE A 57 22.69 40.19 11.44
CA ILE A 57 23.94 40.72 10.85
C ILE A 57 23.95 42.26 10.89
N PRO A 58 24.92 42.89 11.59
CA PRO A 58 25.04 44.35 11.63
C PRO A 58 25.37 44.99 10.26
N ALA A 59 25.04 46.27 10.11
CA ALA A 59 25.37 47.02 8.92
C ALA A 59 26.90 47.15 8.74
N ARG A 60 27.38 47.08 7.49
CA ARG A 60 28.81 47.18 7.16
C ARG A 60 29.54 48.39 7.77
N PRO A 61 29.02 49.63 7.72
CA PRO A 61 29.73 50.78 8.28
C PRO A 61 29.93 50.68 9.80
N VAL A 62 28.97 50.07 10.50
CA VAL A 62 29.05 49.84 11.95
C VAL A 62 30.18 48.87 12.27
N LEU A 63 30.23 47.74 11.56
CA LEU A 63 31.28 46.74 11.79
C LEU A 63 32.65 47.23 11.34
N ALA A 64 32.73 48.05 10.29
CA ALA A 64 33.99 48.67 9.88
C ALA A 64 34.54 49.63 10.95
N ALA A 65 33.68 50.44 11.57
CA ALA A 65 34.09 51.33 12.67
C ALA A 65 34.54 50.54 13.91
N VAL A 66 33.83 49.46 14.25
CA VAL A 66 34.21 48.58 15.37
C VAL A 66 35.49 47.81 15.07
N ASP A 67 35.68 47.34 13.83
CA ASP A 67 36.90 46.68 13.36
C ASP A 67 38.11 47.62 13.46
N ALA A 68 37.96 48.86 13.01
CA ALA A 68 39.00 49.89 13.13
C ALA A 68 39.32 50.21 14.60
N ALA A 69 38.31 50.39 15.46
CA ALA A 69 38.50 50.68 16.88
C ALA A 69 39.12 49.52 17.68
N LEU A 70 38.92 48.28 17.22
CA LEU A 70 39.53 47.06 17.75
C LEU A 70 40.78 46.64 16.97
N GLU A 71 41.25 47.48 16.03
CA GLU A 71 42.28 47.23 15.01
C GLU A 71 42.31 45.75 14.57
N ALA A 72 41.15 45.24 14.17
CA ALA A 72 40.95 43.83 13.86
C ALA A 72 41.37 43.45 12.43
N GLY A 73 41.85 44.42 11.64
CA GLY A 73 42.48 44.19 10.34
C GLY A 73 41.50 43.73 9.26
N GLY A 74 40.22 44.07 9.39
CA GLY A 74 39.15 43.64 8.50
C GLY A 74 38.48 42.34 8.90
N ALA A 75 38.99 41.61 9.89
CA ALA A 75 38.46 40.29 10.26
C ALA A 75 36.97 40.29 10.64
N LEU A 76 36.46 41.36 11.26
CA LEU A 76 35.03 41.46 11.58
C LEU A 76 34.18 41.79 10.35
N VAL A 77 34.76 42.49 9.37
CA VAL A 77 34.12 42.77 8.09
C VAL A 77 34.06 41.50 7.25
N ASP A 78 35.13 40.71 7.22
CA ASP A 78 35.16 39.42 6.50
C ASP A 78 34.13 38.43 7.08
N LEU A 79 34.05 38.34 8.41
CA LEU A 79 33.07 37.49 9.08
C LEU A 79 31.62 37.92 8.78
N ARG A 80 31.39 39.23 8.61
CA ARG A 80 30.09 39.76 8.16
C ARG A 80 29.79 39.32 6.74
N GLU A 81 30.72 39.48 5.81
CA GLU A 81 30.50 39.08 4.41
C GLU A 81 30.24 37.57 4.31
N ALA A 82 30.95 36.75 5.09
CA ALA A 82 30.68 35.32 5.21
C ALA A 82 29.26 35.03 5.73
N ALA A 83 28.81 35.73 6.78
CA ALA A 83 27.46 35.59 7.31
C ALA A 83 26.37 36.02 6.30
N VAL A 84 26.63 37.08 5.53
CA VAL A 84 25.71 37.54 4.47
C VAL A 84 25.64 36.53 3.33
N ALA A 85 26.78 36.01 2.90
CA ALA A 85 26.86 34.98 1.86
C ALA A 85 26.12 33.70 2.28
N GLU A 86 26.36 33.21 3.50
CA GLU A 86 25.67 32.03 4.04
C GLU A 86 24.14 32.25 4.12
N ARG A 87 23.70 33.44 4.51
CA ARG A 87 22.28 33.80 4.54
C ARG A 87 21.68 33.92 3.14
N ALA A 88 22.44 34.41 2.16
CA ALA A 88 22.02 34.46 0.76
C ALA A 88 21.92 33.04 0.17
N GLU A 89 22.89 32.17 0.43
CA GLU A 89 22.85 30.76 0.05
C GLU A 89 21.65 30.04 0.67
N ARG A 90 21.33 30.27 1.94
CA ARG A 90 20.13 29.73 2.58
C ARG A 90 18.84 30.17 1.87
N ARG A 91 18.77 31.42 1.41
CA ARG A 91 17.63 31.93 0.64
C ARG A 91 17.55 31.31 -0.74
N VAL A 92 18.68 31.12 -1.42
CA VAL A 92 18.74 30.45 -2.73
C VAL A 92 18.39 28.97 -2.62
N ARG A 93 18.81 28.30 -1.54
CA ARG A 93 18.47 26.89 -1.26
C ARG A 93 17.04 26.71 -0.78
N GLN A 94 16.37 27.76 -0.30
CA GLN A 94 14.97 27.66 0.08
C GLN A 94 14.16 27.52 -1.22
N PRO A 95 13.57 26.35 -1.49
CA PRO A 95 12.82 26.16 -2.72
C PRO A 95 11.69 27.18 -2.75
N ASP A 96 11.56 27.88 -3.87
CA ASP A 96 10.50 28.87 -4.06
C ASP A 96 9.16 28.19 -3.81
N ALA A 97 8.45 28.66 -2.79
CA ALA A 97 7.17 28.11 -2.38
C ALA A 97 6.14 28.14 -3.53
N GLU A 98 6.24 29.12 -4.42
CA GLU A 98 5.39 29.21 -5.60
C GLU A 98 5.72 28.12 -6.62
N VAL A 99 7.01 27.91 -6.92
CA VAL A 99 7.46 26.84 -7.83
C VAL A 99 7.08 25.47 -7.28
N GLU A 100 7.32 25.22 -6.00
CA GLU A 100 6.97 23.97 -5.33
C GLU A 100 5.44 23.75 -5.31
N SER A 101 4.64 24.79 -5.07
CA SER A 101 3.17 24.67 -5.13
C SER A 101 2.69 24.39 -6.55
N ARG A 102 3.27 25.04 -7.57
CA ARG A 102 2.92 24.79 -8.97
C ARG A 102 3.27 23.37 -9.39
N ARG A 103 4.43 22.86 -8.96
CA ARG A 103 4.82 21.47 -9.16
C ARG A 103 3.78 20.52 -8.56
N ARG A 104 3.38 20.72 -7.29
CA ARG A 104 2.35 19.88 -6.65
C ARG A 104 1.00 19.96 -7.35
N ILE A 105 0.59 21.13 -7.84
CA ILE A 105 -0.64 21.27 -8.64
C ILE A 105 -0.51 20.51 -9.96
N GLY A 106 0.64 20.60 -10.63
CA GLY A 106 0.95 19.82 -11.83
C GLY A 106 0.84 18.32 -11.57
N ASP A 107 1.49 17.84 -10.51
CA ASP A 107 1.40 16.45 -10.07
C ASP A 107 -0.07 16.08 -9.85
N LEU A 108 -0.85 16.85 -9.09
CA LEU A 108 -2.30 16.61 -8.87
C LEU A 108 -3.13 16.57 -10.15
N LEU A 109 -2.77 17.35 -11.18
CA LEU A 109 -3.46 17.34 -12.46
C LEU A 109 -3.10 16.11 -13.30
N ASP A 110 -1.85 15.62 -13.22
CA ASP A 110 -1.44 14.37 -13.86
C ASP A 110 -2.24 13.17 -13.33
N HIS A 111 -2.65 13.20 -12.06
CA HIS A 111 -3.54 12.19 -11.48
C HIS A 111 -4.93 12.13 -12.17
N ARG A 112 -5.38 13.16 -12.92
CA ARG A 112 -6.63 13.08 -13.70
C ARG A 112 -6.56 12.06 -14.84
N ARG A 113 -5.36 11.77 -15.34
CA ARG A 113 -5.16 10.70 -16.34
C ARG A 113 -5.54 9.34 -15.74
N SER A 114 -5.21 9.12 -14.46
CA SER A 114 -5.56 7.92 -13.73
C SER A 114 -7.07 7.74 -13.55
N ASP A 115 -7.86 8.82 -13.44
CA ASP A 115 -9.33 8.69 -13.37
C ASP A 115 -9.92 8.03 -14.62
N ARG A 116 -9.42 8.39 -15.81
CA ARG A 116 -9.88 7.80 -17.07
C ARG A 116 -9.48 6.32 -17.18
N GLU A 117 -8.31 5.96 -16.69
CA GLU A 117 -7.82 4.58 -16.63
C GLU A 117 -8.66 3.75 -15.64
N LEU A 118 -9.03 4.33 -14.49
CA LEU A 118 -9.95 3.71 -13.54
C LEU A 118 -11.37 3.57 -14.11
N ASP A 119 -11.89 4.57 -14.83
CA ASP A 119 -13.19 4.48 -15.51
C ASP A 119 -13.22 3.37 -16.57
N TYR A 120 -12.09 3.15 -17.25
CA TYR A 120 -11.94 2.04 -18.18
C TYR A 120 -11.93 0.70 -17.44
N LEU A 121 -11.15 0.58 -16.36
CA LEU A 121 -11.07 -0.64 -15.56
C LEU A 121 -12.39 -1.00 -14.88
N ASP A 122 -13.11 -0.02 -14.33
CA ASP A 122 -14.44 -0.24 -13.74
C ASP A 122 -15.41 -0.83 -14.76
N ARG A 123 -15.44 -0.27 -15.98
CA ARG A 123 -16.27 -0.78 -17.08
C ARG A 123 -15.86 -2.19 -17.47
N LEU A 124 -14.57 -2.42 -17.63
CA LEU A 124 -14.03 -3.72 -18.01
C LEU A 124 -14.32 -4.80 -16.96
N ALA A 125 -14.16 -4.48 -15.67
CA ALA A 125 -14.50 -5.39 -14.58
C ALA A 125 -16.01 -5.70 -14.59
N ALA A 126 -16.86 -4.70 -14.78
CA ALA A 126 -18.31 -4.91 -14.88
C ALA A 126 -18.70 -5.78 -16.09
N ASP A 127 -18.03 -5.59 -17.24
CA ASP A 127 -18.23 -6.40 -18.44
C ASP A 127 -17.77 -7.85 -18.24
N LEU A 128 -16.62 -8.06 -17.60
CA LEU A 128 -16.14 -9.39 -17.22
C LEU A 128 -17.09 -10.09 -16.25
N ILE A 129 -17.59 -9.39 -15.22
CA ILE A 129 -18.60 -9.93 -14.31
C ILE A 129 -19.85 -10.37 -15.07
N ALA A 130 -20.30 -9.56 -16.05
CA ALA A 130 -21.48 -9.88 -16.84
C ALA A 130 -21.25 -11.07 -17.80
N ALA A 131 -20.05 -11.19 -18.35
CA ALA A 131 -19.68 -12.23 -19.31
C ALA A 131 -19.21 -13.54 -18.66
N ALA A 132 -18.88 -13.55 -17.37
CA ALA A 132 -18.27 -14.69 -16.68
C ALA A 132 -19.08 -16.00 -16.71
N ASP A 133 -20.39 -15.94 -16.94
CA ASP A 133 -21.22 -17.13 -17.10
C ASP A 133 -21.24 -17.69 -18.53
N ALA A 134 -20.88 -16.87 -19.53
CA ALA A 134 -20.88 -17.25 -20.94
C ALA A 134 -19.49 -17.63 -21.46
N LEU A 135 -18.43 -17.26 -20.74
CA LEU A 135 -17.05 -17.56 -21.08
C LEU A 135 -16.58 -18.86 -20.42
N GLU A 136 -15.65 -19.54 -21.08
CA GLU A 136 -14.93 -20.66 -20.48
C GLU A 136 -14.09 -20.15 -19.29
N PRO A 137 -13.96 -20.93 -18.19
CA PRO A 137 -13.20 -20.52 -17.02
C PRO A 137 -11.77 -20.08 -17.34
N ALA A 138 -11.10 -20.79 -18.26
CA ALA A 138 -9.73 -20.47 -18.70
C ALA A 138 -9.65 -19.09 -19.37
N ASP A 139 -10.66 -18.70 -20.14
CA ASP A 139 -10.71 -17.39 -20.81
C ASP A 139 -10.95 -16.27 -19.79
N VAL A 140 -11.81 -16.51 -18.79
CA VAL A 140 -12.02 -15.58 -17.68
C VAL A 140 -10.73 -15.40 -16.89
N THR A 141 -10.05 -16.49 -16.52
CA THR A 141 -8.76 -16.47 -15.83
C THR A 141 -7.72 -15.66 -16.62
N ALA A 142 -7.54 -15.94 -17.92
CA ALA A 142 -6.55 -15.25 -18.74
C ALA A 142 -6.83 -13.74 -18.84
N ARG A 143 -8.09 -13.35 -19.05
CA ARG A 143 -8.48 -11.93 -19.12
C ARG A 143 -8.31 -11.22 -17.79
N VAL A 144 -8.66 -11.86 -16.67
CA VAL A 144 -8.51 -11.29 -15.34
C VAL A 144 -7.03 -11.08 -14.99
N LEU A 145 -6.15 -12.04 -15.30
CA LEU A 145 -4.70 -11.91 -15.06
C LEU A 145 -4.07 -10.76 -15.87
N ASP A 146 -4.50 -10.57 -17.11
CA ASP A 146 -4.06 -9.43 -17.93
C ASP A 146 -4.44 -8.10 -17.26
N GLN A 147 -5.67 -7.99 -16.73
CA GLN A 147 -6.10 -6.79 -16.02
C GLN A 147 -5.44 -6.60 -14.66
N GLN A 148 -5.15 -7.68 -13.92
CA GLN A 148 -4.41 -7.59 -12.66
C GLN A 148 -3.00 -7.04 -12.89
N THR A 149 -2.33 -7.40 -13.98
CA THR A 149 -1.03 -6.83 -14.35
C THR A 149 -1.10 -5.30 -14.51
N PHE A 150 -2.20 -4.80 -15.11
CA PHE A 150 -2.42 -3.37 -15.25
C PHE A 150 -2.76 -2.69 -13.91
N VAL A 151 -3.59 -3.31 -13.07
CA VAL A 151 -3.88 -2.85 -11.71
C VAL A 151 -2.61 -2.75 -10.85
N ASP A 152 -1.72 -3.75 -10.92
CA ASP A 152 -0.46 -3.75 -10.19
C ASP A 152 0.48 -2.61 -10.60
N GLN A 153 0.46 -2.24 -11.88
CA GLN A 153 1.20 -1.08 -12.37
C GLN A 153 0.63 0.22 -11.80
N LEU A 154 -0.70 0.35 -11.77
CA LEU A 154 -1.36 1.51 -11.18
C LEU A 154 -1.13 1.61 -9.66
N LEU A 155 -1.12 0.50 -8.93
CA LEU A 155 -0.86 0.47 -7.49
C LEU A 155 0.54 0.95 -7.11
N ARG A 156 1.51 0.92 -8.04
CA ARG A 156 2.87 1.44 -7.83
C ARG A 156 2.96 2.96 -8.07
N THR A 157 1.93 3.54 -8.68
CA THR A 157 1.88 4.97 -8.98
C THR A 157 1.28 5.71 -7.79
N PRO A 158 1.79 6.90 -7.39
CA PRO A 158 1.12 7.72 -6.41
C PRO A 158 -0.30 8.07 -6.91
N MET A 159 -1.31 7.88 -6.06
CA MET A 159 -2.72 8.09 -6.39
C MET A 159 -3.40 8.95 -5.33
N LEU A 160 -4.45 9.68 -5.71
CA LEU A 160 -5.30 10.35 -4.73
C LEU A 160 -6.06 9.31 -3.89
N PRO A 161 -6.38 9.59 -2.61
CA PRO A 161 -7.02 8.59 -1.74
C PRO A 161 -8.31 7.97 -2.31
N HIS A 162 -9.15 8.77 -2.99
CA HIS A 162 -10.37 8.26 -3.61
C HIS A 162 -10.10 7.37 -4.83
N GLN A 163 -9.04 7.65 -5.59
CA GLN A 163 -8.62 6.84 -6.73
C GLN A 163 -8.05 5.51 -6.26
N GLN A 164 -7.23 5.53 -5.22
CA GLN A 164 -6.68 4.33 -4.59
C GLN A 164 -7.80 3.43 -4.04
N PHE A 165 -8.78 4.01 -3.35
CA PHE A 165 -9.95 3.29 -2.87
C PHE A 165 -10.71 2.61 -4.01
N ARG A 166 -10.90 3.32 -5.11
CA ARG A 166 -11.59 2.83 -6.31
C ARG A 166 -10.79 1.73 -7.02
N LEU A 167 -9.46 1.83 -7.05
CA LEU A 167 -8.59 0.77 -7.57
C LEU A 167 -8.64 -0.50 -6.71
N PHE A 168 -8.68 -0.38 -5.38
CA PHE A 168 -8.86 -1.54 -4.49
C PHE A 168 -10.21 -2.23 -4.69
N MET A 169 -11.28 -1.47 -4.94
CA MET A 169 -12.58 -2.01 -5.31
C MET A 169 -12.51 -2.87 -6.59
N ILE A 170 -11.87 -2.35 -7.64
CA ILE A 170 -11.65 -3.06 -8.90
C ILE A 170 -10.81 -4.33 -8.66
N ALA A 171 -9.69 -4.20 -7.94
CA ALA A 171 -8.80 -5.30 -7.63
C ALA A 171 -9.53 -6.43 -6.88
N GLY A 172 -10.35 -6.08 -5.90
CA GLY A 172 -11.20 -7.05 -5.18
C GLY A 172 -12.18 -7.78 -6.11
N HIS A 173 -12.85 -7.05 -7.03
CA HIS A 173 -13.72 -7.66 -8.03
C HIS A 173 -12.98 -8.58 -9.01
N LEU A 174 -11.76 -8.23 -9.42
CA LEU A 174 -10.96 -9.10 -10.28
C LEU A 174 -10.48 -10.36 -9.51
N ALA A 175 -9.98 -10.20 -8.29
CA ALA A 175 -9.51 -11.31 -7.46
C ALA A 175 -10.63 -12.34 -7.16
N GLY A 176 -11.84 -11.88 -6.84
CA GLY A 176 -12.95 -12.80 -6.61
C GLY A 176 -13.47 -13.49 -7.89
N LEU A 177 -13.38 -12.83 -9.06
CA LEU A 177 -13.69 -13.47 -10.35
C LEU A 177 -12.66 -14.56 -10.66
N LEU A 178 -11.39 -14.28 -10.40
CA LEU A 178 -10.30 -15.24 -10.54
C LEU A 178 -10.55 -16.45 -9.62
N ALA A 179 -10.90 -16.21 -8.36
CA ALA A 179 -11.24 -17.27 -7.41
C ALA A 179 -12.37 -18.18 -7.90
N ILE A 180 -13.46 -17.62 -8.44
CA ILE A 180 -14.56 -18.41 -9.01
C ILE A 180 -14.11 -19.20 -10.24
N SER A 181 -13.35 -18.59 -11.15
CA SER A 181 -12.87 -19.29 -12.35
C SER A 181 -11.94 -20.46 -12.02
N LEU A 182 -11.08 -20.30 -11.00
CA LEU A 182 -10.17 -21.35 -10.52
C LEU A 182 -10.92 -22.46 -9.78
N LEU A 183 -11.98 -22.11 -9.05
CA LEU A 183 -12.88 -23.07 -8.43
C LEU A 183 -13.56 -23.96 -9.49
N ASP A 184 -13.97 -23.39 -10.62
CA ASP A 184 -14.62 -24.15 -11.71
C ASP A 184 -13.69 -25.20 -12.36
N VAL A 185 -12.38 -24.95 -12.38
CA VAL A 185 -11.36 -25.91 -12.86
C VAL A 185 -10.79 -26.80 -11.75
N ASN A 186 -11.40 -26.76 -10.54
CA ASN A 186 -11.02 -27.54 -9.37
C ASN A 186 -9.60 -27.25 -8.82
N GLU A 187 -9.10 -26.03 -9.00
CA GLU A 187 -7.81 -25.56 -8.49
C GLU A 187 -7.99 -24.88 -7.10
N LEU A 188 -8.45 -25.66 -6.11
CA LEU A 188 -8.95 -25.15 -4.82
C LEU A 188 -7.94 -24.29 -4.05
N ALA A 189 -6.66 -24.66 -4.03
CA ALA A 189 -5.62 -23.91 -3.33
C ALA A 189 -5.42 -22.50 -3.93
N LYS A 190 -5.44 -22.39 -5.27
CA LYS A 190 -5.33 -21.10 -5.96
C LYS A 190 -6.60 -20.28 -5.76
N ALA A 191 -7.77 -20.91 -5.86
CA ALA A 191 -9.06 -20.25 -5.61
C ALA A 191 -9.14 -19.64 -4.20
N SER A 192 -8.71 -20.37 -3.17
CA SER A 192 -8.65 -19.88 -1.78
C SER A 192 -7.72 -18.68 -1.65
N THR A 193 -6.54 -18.72 -2.28
CA THR A 193 -5.58 -17.60 -2.25
C THR A 193 -6.17 -16.33 -2.87
N CYS A 194 -6.79 -16.43 -4.04
CA CYS A 194 -7.46 -15.30 -4.70
C CYS A 194 -8.67 -14.78 -3.91
N CYS A 195 -9.39 -15.68 -3.21
CA CYS A 195 -10.49 -15.29 -2.34
C CYS A 195 -10.01 -14.50 -1.11
N LEU A 196 -8.87 -14.90 -0.53
CA LEU A 196 -8.24 -14.17 0.57
C LEU A 196 -7.79 -12.76 0.12
N GLU A 197 -7.20 -12.65 -1.07
CA GLU A 197 -6.84 -11.37 -1.67
C GLU A 197 -8.08 -10.46 -1.83
N ALA A 198 -9.18 -10.99 -2.36
CA ALA A 198 -10.45 -10.25 -2.44
C ALA A 198 -10.97 -9.82 -1.05
N ALA A 199 -10.76 -10.63 -0.01
CA ALA A 199 -11.13 -10.28 1.37
C ALA A 199 -10.29 -9.13 1.92
N VAL A 200 -8.98 -9.11 1.65
CA VAL A 200 -8.11 -7.99 2.04
C VAL A 200 -8.59 -6.69 1.39
N PHE A 201 -8.86 -6.69 0.09
CA PHE A 201 -9.38 -5.50 -0.60
C PHE A 201 -10.76 -5.08 -0.10
N THR A 202 -11.59 -6.03 0.31
CA THR A 202 -12.87 -5.75 0.94
C THR A 202 -12.71 -5.00 2.25
N GLU A 203 -11.82 -5.45 3.13
CA GLU A 203 -11.59 -4.79 4.43
C GLU A 203 -10.97 -3.40 4.25
N LEU A 204 -10.09 -3.23 3.27
CA LEU A 204 -9.50 -1.91 2.93
C LEU A 204 -10.53 -0.92 2.38
N THR A 205 -11.55 -1.41 1.68
CA THR A 205 -12.59 -0.57 1.07
C THR A 205 -13.83 -0.42 1.94
N GLY A 206 -14.07 -1.33 2.90
CA GLY A 206 -15.30 -1.34 3.69
C GLY A 206 -16.58 -1.53 2.84
N HIS A 207 -16.47 -2.01 1.59
CA HIS A 207 -17.61 -2.09 0.69
C HIS A 207 -18.45 -3.34 0.96
N GLU A 208 -19.63 -3.14 1.53
CA GLU A 208 -20.53 -4.23 1.97
C GLU A 208 -20.89 -5.20 0.86
N GLY A 209 -21.13 -4.70 -0.37
CA GLY A 209 -21.49 -5.58 -1.48
C GLY A 209 -20.34 -6.47 -1.96
N LEU A 210 -19.10 -5.97 -1.87
CA LEU A 210 -17.91 -6.75 -2.20
C LEU A 210 -17.68 -7.80 -1.11
N ARG A 211 -17.90 -7.42 0.16
CA ARG A 211 -17.84 -8.31 1.33
C ARG A 211 -18.80 -9.47 1.23
N ALA A 212 -20.07 -9.19 0.95
CA ALA A 212 -21.10 -10.22 0.80
C ALA A 212 -20.72 -11.20 -0.32
N TRP A 213 -20.18 -10.69 -1.43
CA TRP A 213 -19.74 -11.52 -2.54
C TRP A 213 -18.52 -12.38 -2.18
N THR A 214 -17.48 -11.82 -1.58
CA THR A 214 -16.29 -12.56 -1.15
C THR A 214 -16.64 -13.67 -0.16
N LEU A 215 -17.51 -13.41 0.82
CA LEU A 215 -17.99 -14.43 1.76
C LEU A 215 -18.72 -15.57 1.07
N ALA A 216 -19.53 -15.25 0.06
CA ALA A 216 -20.24 -16.26 -0.72
C ALA A 216 -19.29 -17.12 -1.56
N VAL A 217 -18.25 -16.52 -2.16
CA VAL A 217 -17.21 -17.26 -2.87
C VAL A 217 -16.41 -18.15 -1.91
N ASN A 218 -16.05 -17.66 -0.73
CA ASN A 218 -15.36 -18.45 0.28
C ASN A 218 -16.19 -19.67 0.71
N SER A 219 -17.49 -19.48 0.96
CA SER A 219 -18.40 -20.58 1.30
C SER A 219 -18.49 -21.64 0.19
N LEU A 220 -18.39 -21.24 -1.08
CA LEU A 220 -18.37 -22.18 -2.21
C LEU A 220 -17.07 -22.99 -2.25
N ILE A 221 -15.93 -22.35 -2.01
CA ILE A 221 -14.62 -22.99 -1.94
C ILE A 221 -14.59 -24.00 -0.80
N ASP A 222 -15.07 -23.61 0.39
CA ASP A 222 -15.15 -24.49 1.55
C ASP A 222 -16.00 -25.73 1.24
N ALA A 223 -17.19 -25.54 0.66
CA ALA A 223 -18.05 -26.67 0.28
C ALA A 223 -17.36 -27.61 -0.72
N ALA A 224 -16.65 -27.07 -1.72
CA ALA A 224 -15.92 -27.88 -2.69
C ALA A 224 -14.76 -28.67 -2.05
N ALA A 225 -14.05 -28.08 -1.08
CA ALA A 225 -12.98 -28.76 -0.34
C ALA A 225 -13.51 -29.97 0.47
N HIS A 226 -14.63 -29.79 1.20
CA HIS A 226 -15.25 -30.89 1.95
C HIS A 226 -15.70 -32.04 1.03
N HIS A 227 -16.15 -31.72 -0.19
CA HIS A 227 -16.51 -32.73 -1.19
C HIS A 227 -15.30 -33.49 -1.74
N ALA A 228 -14.14 -32.85 -1.89
CA ALA A 228 -12.91 -33.50 -2.31
C ALA A 228 -12.41 -34.50 -1.25
N ASP A 229 -12.36 -34.08 0.02
CA ASP A 229 -11.91 -34.93 1.13
C ASP A 229 -12.81 -36.17 1.34
N GLY A 230 -14.13 -35.99 1.19
CA GLY A 230 -15.10 -37.08 1.27
C GLY A 230 -14.94 -38.11 0.14
N ALA A 231 -14.63 -37.66 -1.08
CA ALA A 231 -14.41 -38.54 -2.22
C ALA A 231 -13.13 -39.38 -2.07
N ASP A 232 -12.05 -38.78 -1.56
CA ASP A 232 -10.79 -39.48 -1.31
C ASP A 232 -10.93 -40.50 -0.17
N SER A 233 -11.66 -40.14 0.89
CA SER A 233 -11.98 -41.06 2.00
C SER A 233 -12.81 -42.27 1.53
N ALA A 234 -13.82 -42.04 0.67
CA ALA A 234 -14.63 -43.12 0.10
C ALA A 234 -13.84 -44.03 -0.84
N ARG A 235 -12.91 -43.48 -1.64
CA ARG A 235 -12.00 -44.27 -2.48
C ARG A 235 -11.04 -45.12 -1.64
N ALA A 236 -10.50 -44.59 -0.56
CA ALA A 236 -9.64 -45.34 0.35
C ALA A 236 -10.40 -46.51 1.03
N ALA A 237 -11.65 -46.30 1.43
CA ALA A 237 -12.49 -47.34 2.02
C ALA A 237 -12.91 -48.43 1.01
N GLY A 238 -13.18 -48.06 -0.24
CA GLY A 238 -13.55 -49.01 -1.31
C GLY A 238 -12.39 -49.89 -1.80
N ALA A 239 -11.15 -49.40 -1.73
CA ALA A 239 -9.95 -50.16 -2.12
C ALA A 239 -9.48 -51.18 -1.05
N GLY A 240 -9.94 -51.05 0.20
CA GLY A 240 -9.60 -51.97 1.30
C GLY A 240 -10.51 -53.21 1.43
N GLY A 241 -11.48 -53.38 0.53
CA GLY A 241 -12.51 -54.42 0.60
C GLY A 241 -12.16 -55.74 -0.09
N ALA A 242 -11.05 -56.39 0.26
CA ALA A 242 -10.87 -57.83 0.07
C ALA A 242 -10.61 -58.46 1.44
N PRO A 243 -11.62 -59.05 2.10
CA PRO A 243 -11.42 -59.72 3.37
C PRO A 243 -10.62 -61.00 3.12
N SER A 244 -9.32 -60.96 3.43
CA SER A 244 -8.54 -62.18 3.66
C SER A 244 -9.11 -62.84 4.90
N ARG A 245 -9.98 -63.82 4.69
CA ARG A 245 -10.46 -64.74 5.72
C ARG A 245 -9.26 -65.56 6.17
N ASP A 246 -8.68 -65.21 7.31
CA ASP A 246 -7.97 -66.18 8.14
C ASP A 246 -8.31 -65.95 9.61
N HIS A 247 -8.94 -66.98 10.18
CA HIS A 247 -9.21 -67.18 11.60
C HIS A 247 -7.88 -67.28 12.38
N PRO A 248 -7.87 -66.90 13.67
CA PRO A 248 -8.02 -67.96 14.68
C PRO A 248 -8.88 -67.59 15.89
N LEU A 249 -9.43 -68.66 16.47
CA LEU A 249 -10.11 -68.75 17.75
C LEU A 249 -9.24 -68.24 18.91
N ALA A 250 -9.85 -67.58 19.90
CA ALA A 250 -9.67 -67.89 21.32
C ALA A 250 -10.69 -67.14 22.20
N THR A 251 -11.58 -67.90 22.85
CA THR A 251 -11.98 -67.83 24.28
C THR A 251 -11.69 -66.53 25.04
N GLY A 252 -12.63 -65.86 25.70
CA GLY A 252 -13.71 -66.35 26.55
C GLY A 252 -13.56 -65.75 27.95
N ALA A 253 -14.68 -65.47 28.61
CA ALA A 253 -14.87 -65.01 30.01
C ALA A 253 -14.73 -63.49 30.26
N ASP A 254 -15.48 -62.86 31.15
CA ASP A 254 -16.77 -63.08 31.84
C ASP A 254 -17.00 -61.77 32.66
N ARG A 255 -18.25 -61.35 32.80
CA ARG A 255 -18.86 -60.48 33.84
C ARG A 255 -18.19 -59.19 34.35
N GLY A 256 -19.05 -58.16 34.44
CA GLY A 256 -19.16 -57.36 35.67
C GLY A 256 -19.45 -55.87 35.53
N THR A 257 -20.70 -55.49 35.33
CA THR A 257 -21.31 -54.20 35.77
C THR A 257 -21.36 -54.11 37.31
N PRO A 258 -21.76 -52.99 37.97
CA PRO A 258 -21.91 -51.57 37.56
C PRO A 258 -21.43 -50.53 38.64
N LEU A 259 -21.79 -49.25 38.42
CA LEU A 259 -22.07 -48.16 39.40
C LEU A 259 -20.99 -47.10 39.76
N ARG A 260 -21.32 -45.87 39.31
CA ARG A 260 -21.63 -44.67 40.15
C ARG A 260 -20.50 -43.76 40.67
N GLY A 261 -20.66 -42.47 40.33
CA GLY A 261 -20.20 -41.29 41.08
C GLY A 261 -18.81 -40.79 40.66
N SER A 262 -18.43 -39.52 40.80
CA SER A 262 -19.08 -38.30 41.25
C SER A 262 -17.99 -37.22 41.19
N ARG A 263 -18.34 -36.02 40.68
CA ARG A 263 -17.82 -34.68 41.05
C ARG A 263 -16.35 -34.26 40.83
N ASP A 264 -16.30 -33.03 40.30
CA ASP A 264 -15.54 -31.85 40.73
C ASP A 264 -14.01 -31.77 40.61
N ARG A 265 -13.63 -30.61 40.03
CA ARG A 265 -12.45 -29.75 40.26
C ARG A 265 -11.41 -29.79 39.16
N ALA A 266 -10.67 -28.72 38.92
CA ALA A 266 -10.81 -27.29 39.15
C ALA A 266 -9.67 -26.67 38.34
N ALA A 267 -9.83 -25.42 37.97
CA ALA A 267 -8.75 -24.60 37.43
C ALA A 267 -7.53 -24.59 38.37
N HIS A 268 -6.35 -24.54 37.77
CA HIS A 268 -5.24 -23.80 38.35
C HIS A 268 -4.42 -23.13 37.24
N PRO A 269 -4.13 -21.82 37.37
CA PRO A 269 -3.19 -21.10 36.52
C PRO A 269 -1.78 -21.19 37.09
N LEU A 270 -0.78 -21.10 36.22
CA LEU A 270 0.59 -20.78 36.64
C LEU A 270 1.07 -19.53 35.90
N ALA A 271 1.40 -18.55 36.75
CA ALA A 271 2.10 -17.33 36.44
C ALA A 271 3.61 -17.56 36.31
N GLY A 272 4.29 -16.60 35.68
CA GLY A 272 5.62 -16.17 36.10
C GLY A 272 6.75 -16.56 35.16
N GLY A 273 7.40 -15.56 34.57
CA GLY A 273 8.65 -15.74 33.84
C GLY A 273 9.13 -14.49 33.12
N ALA A 274 9.47 -13.45 33.88
CA ALA A 274 10.29 -12.35 33.39
C ALA A 274 11.72 -12.84 33.13
N ARG A 275 12.35 -12.40 32.03
CA ARG A 275 13.71 -11.81 31.98
C ARG A 275 14.24 -11.59 30.56
N ASP A 276 14.92 -10.44 30.43
CA ASP A 276 16.12 -10.11 29.65
C ASP A 276 16.06 -10.27 28.11
N GLY A 277 16.37 -9.27 27.28
CA GLY A 277 17.41 -8.26 27.40
C GLY A 277 18.57 -8.62 26.47
N VAL A 278 18.46 -8.31 25.17
CA VAL A 278 19.53 -8.46 24.15
C VAL A 278 19.34 -7.35 23.11
N ASP A 279 20.06 -6.25 23.22
CA ASP A 279 21.37 -5.94 22.59
C ASP A 279 21.26 -5.70 21.08
N LEU A 280 21.01 -4.44 20.71
CA LEU A 280 21.05 -3.92 19.34
C LEU A 280 22.42 -3.28 19.11
N THR A 281 23.28 -4.02 18.41
CA THR A 281 24.59 -3.52 17.98
C THR A 281 24.42 -2.56 16.81
N LEU A 282 24.70 -1.29 17.12
CA LEU A 282 24.87 -0.17 16.22
C LEU A 282 26.16 -0.39 15.40
N ARG A 283 26.05 -0.49 14.06
CA ARG A 283 27.22 -0.57 13.19
C ARG A 283 27.49 0.78 12.53
N ASP A 284 28.52 1.40 13.08
CA ASP A 284 29.21 2.62 12.68
C ASP A 284 30.03 2.39 11.40
N ASN A 285 29.99 3.31 10.45
CA ASN A 285 30.88 3.38 9.29
C ASN A 285 31.10 4.85 8.93
N GLY A 286 32.12 5.44 9.53
CA GLY A 286 32.74 6.70 9.11
C GLY A 286 33.78 6.52 8.00
N PRO A 287 34.25 7.63 7.39
CA PRO A 287 34.73 7.69 6.02
C PRO A 287 36.26 7.75 5.89
N ALA A 288 36.76 7.52 4.67
CA ALA A 288 38.14 7.83 4.28
C ALA A 288 38.15 8.91 3.18
N GLU A 289 38.68 10.09 3.52
CA GLU A 289 39.33 11.04 2.60
C GLU A 289 40.66 10.41 2.11
N GLU A 290 41.31 10.76 0.98
CA GLU A 290 41.79 12.05 0.47
C GLU A 290 42.35 11.76 -0.96
N ARG A 291 41.91 12.45 -2.04
CA ARG A 291 42.63 13.50 -2.85
C ARG A 291 43.98 13.11 -3.52
N PRO A 292 44.52 13.89 -4.49
CA PRO A 292 43.94 14.58 -5.67
C PRO A 292 44.82 14.40 -6.93
N SER A 293 44.38 14.86 -8.12
CA SER A 293 45.23 15.52 -9.13
C SER A 293 44.38 16.01 -10.31
N GLY A 294 44.61 17.27 -10.71
CA GLY A 294 43.89 17.96 -11.78
C GLY A 294 44.52 17.75 -13.17
N PRO A 295 44.54 18.79 -14.03
CA PRO A 295 43.62 18.86 -15.17
C PRO A 295 44.35 18.90 -16.52
N GLU A 296 43.71 18.44 -17.60
CA GLU A 296 43.98 19.00 -18.93
C GLU A 296 42.86 18.72 -19.95
N THR A 297 42.58 19.78 -20.69
CA THR A 297 41.69 19.98 -21.83
C THR A 297 41.91 19.03 -23.01
N THR A 298 40.84 18.61 -23.68
CA THR A 298 40.75 18.68 -25.16
C THR A 298 39.31 18.53 -25.68
N LEU A 299 38.99 19.42 -26.61
CA LEU A 299 37.82 19.43 -27.49
C LEU A 299 37.94 18.34 -28.57
N THR A 300 36.90 17.53 -28.75
CA THR A 300 36.41 16.88 -30.00
C THR A 300 35.32 15.91 -29.55
N GLY A 301 34.10 15.83 -30.08
CA GLY A 301 33.65 15.97 -31.45
C GLY A 301 32.91 14.67 -31.79
N GLY A 302 31.57 14.69 -31.75
CA GLY A 302 30.70 13.71 -32.41
C GLY A 302 30.54 12.34 -31.75
N THR A 303 29.29 11.97 -31.45
CA THR A 303 28.58 10.80 -32.00
C THR A 303 27.45 10.45 -31.04
N LEU A 304 26.23 10.79 -31.48
CA LEU A 304 24.98 10.34 -30.87
C LEU A 304 24.85 8.83 -31.07
N ASP A 305 24.71 8.09 -29.98
CA ASP A 305 24.32 6.68 -30.01
C ASP A 305 22.90 6.53 -29.44
N PRO A 306 21.99 5.79 -30.10
CA PRO A 306 20.57 5.81 -29.81
C PRO A 306 20.18 4.78 -28.75
N ARG A 307 19.19 5.15 -27.93
CA ARG A 307 18.51 4.24 -27.01
C ARG A 307 17.73 3.16 -27.79
N PRO A 308 17.67 1.91 -27.28
CA PRO A 308 16.99 0.81 -27.96
C PRO A 308 15.47 0.97 -27.93
N GLY A 309 14.86 0.67 -29.08
CA GLY A 309 13.46 0.92 -29.40
C GLY A 309 12.47 -0.01 -28.68
N LEU A 310 11.38 0.60 -28.21
CA LEU A 310 10.10 -0.04 -28.02
C LEU A 310 9.40 -0.08 -29.39
N LEU A 311 9.19 -1.29 -29.91
CA LEU A 311 8.48 -1.54 -31.14
C LEU A 311 7.02 -1.06 -31.00
N HIS A 312 6.70 -0.01 -31.75
CA HIS A 312 5.33 0.33 -32.10
C HIS A 312 4.70 -0.83 -32.89
N ARG A 313 3.71 -1.48 -32.29
CA ARG A 313 2.75 -2.32 -33.00
C ARG A 313 1.73 -1.39 -33.67
N ALA A 314 1.67 -1.49 -34.99
CA ALA A 314 0.85 -0.68 -35.87
C ALA A 314 -0.65 -0.90 -35.64
N GLU A 315 -1.36 0.24 -35.58
CA GLU A 315 -2.58 0.60 -36.31
C GLU A 315 -3.67 -0.48 -36.48
N ASN A 316 -4.79 -0.26 -35.79
CA ASN A 316 -6.12 -0.56 -36.30
C ASN A 316 -7.09 0.57 -35.90
N GLU A 317 -7.39 1.39 -36.91
CA GLU A 317 -8.61 2.15 -37.18
C GLU A 317 -9.61 2.35 -36.02
N ILE A 318 -9.68 3.58 -35.53
CA ILE A 318 -10.83 4.10 -34.77
C ILE A 318 -11.73 4.86 -35.76
N PRO A 319 -12.99 4.45 -35.99
CA PRO A 319 -13.90 5.28 -36.75
C PRO A 319 -14.38 6.45 -35.86
N SER A 320 -14.05 7.65 -36.34
CA SER A 320 -14.56 8.93 -35.86
C SER A 320 -16.08 8.99 -36.09
N LEU A 321 -16.88 8.92 -35.02
CA LEU A 321 -18.33 9.15 -35.09
C LEU A 321 -18.63 10.63 -34.89
N SER A 322 -18.90 11.29 -36.01
CA SER A 322 -19.51 12.62 -36.06
C SER A 322 -21.01 12.50 -35.78
N ALA A 323 -21.51 13.46 -35.00
CA ALA A 323 -22.90 13.60 -34.64
C ALA A 323 -23.78 13.91 -35.88
N THR A 324 -24.84 13.13 -36.05
CA THR A 324 -26.05 13.57 -36.74
C THR A 324 -27.27 13.18 -35.92
N ASP A 325 -27.93 14.23 -35.48
CA ASP A 325 -29.27 14.35 -34.94
C ASP A 325 -30.31 13.68 -35.86
N SER A 326 -31.17 12.82 -35.32
CA SER A 326 -32.45 12.39 -35.90
C SER A 326 -33.24 11.59 -34.87
N GLY A 327 -34.38 12.15 -34.46
CA GLY A 327 -35.28 11.57 -33.47
C GLY A 327 -35.93 10.25 -33.89
N GLY A 328 -36.11 9.38 -32.91
CA GLY A 328 -36.90 8.17 -32.99
C GLY A 328 -37.31 7.72 -31.58
N ALA A 329 -38.57 7.94 -31.22
CA ALA A 329 -39.13 7.55 -29.95
C ALA A 329 -39.21 6.02 -29.85
N HIS A 330 -38.37 5.41 -29.01
CA HIS A 330 -38.53 4.05 -28.53
C HIS A 330 -38.69 4.06 -27.01
N SER A 331 -39.93 3.76 -26.60
CA SER A 331 -40.33 3.48 -25.23
C SER A 331 -39.65 2.20 -24.72
N PHE A 332 -38.73 2.36 -23.77
CA PHE A 332 -38.18 1.25 -22.99
C PHE A 332 -39.16 0.85 -21.86
N PRO A 333 -39.28 -0.46 -21.55
CA PRO A 333 -40.15 -0.93 -20.48
C PRO A 333 -39.55 -0.52 -19.12
N GLN A 334 -40.35 0.14 -18.29
CA GLN A 334 -40.01 0.48 -16.91
C GLN A 334 -39.87 -0.81 -16.08
N PRO A 335 -38.83 -0.93 -15.22
CA PRO A 335 -38.70 -2.05 -14.29
C PRO A 335 -39.78 -2.01 -13.20
N SER A 336 -40.29 -3.18 -12.83
CA SER A 336 -41.34 -3.39 -11.84
C SER A 336 -40.90 -3.00 -10.41
N PRO A 337 -41.82 -2.59 -9.53
CA PRO A 337 -41.53 -2.05 -8.19
C PRO A 337 -40.98 -3.06 -7.15
N ASP A 338 -40.70 -4.30 -7.53
CA ASP A 338 -40.13 -5.33 -6.64
C ASP A 338 -38.59 -5.26 -6.52
N GLU A 339 -37.93 -4.29 -7.15
CA GLU A 339 -36.46 -4.12 -7.12
C GLU A 339 -35.97 -3.11 -6.04
N THR A 340 -36.88 -2.64 -5.18
CA THR A 340 -36.59 -1.63 -4.14
C THR A 340 -36.57 -2.22 -2.73
N LEU A 341 -35.46 -2.87 -2.38
CA LEU A 341 -35.02 -3.00 -0.98
C LEU A 341 -33.67 -2.28 -0.83
N ILE A 342 -33.76 -0.98 -0.55
CA ILE A 342 -32.63 -0.08 -0.34
C ILE A 342 -32.42 0.06 1.17
N ALA A 343 -31.26 -0.40 1.67
CA ALA A 343 -30.73 0.01 2.97
C ALA A 343 -30.03 1.38 2.86
N PRO A 344 -29.97 2.19 3.93
CA PRO A 344 -29.33 3.49 3.90
C PRO A 344 -27.81 3.31 3.85
N GLY A 345 -27.21 3.54 2.67
CA GLY A 345 -25.78 3.31 2.38
C GLY A 345 -25.45 3.21 0.89
N GLY A 346 -26.44 2.92 0.05
CA GLY A 346 -26.51 3.51 -1.29
C GLY A 346 -25.64 2.93 -2.41
N ARG A 347 -25.07 1.74 -2.29
CA ARG A 347 -24.71 0.91 -3.47
C ARG A 347 -25.03 -0.55 -3.19
N ALA A 348 -26.19 -0.98 -3.69
CA ALA A 348 -26.57 -2.39 -3.69
C ALA A 348 -25.45 -3.21 -4.36
N THR A 349 -25.13 -4.38 -3.80
CA THR A 349 -24.35 -5.38 -4.51
C THR A 349 -24.95 -5.53 -5.91
N PRO A 350 -24.16 -5.43 -6.99
CA PRO A 350 -24.70 -5.56 -8.34
C PRO A 350 -25.53 -6.85 -8.41
N PRO A 351 -26.83 -6.80 -8.79
CA PRO A 351 -27.69 -7.98 -8.85
C PRO A 351 -27.08 -9.13 -9.66
N ARG A 352 -26.15 -8.79 -10.57
CA ARG A 352 -25.35 -9.71 -11.37
C ARG A 352 -24.38 -10.57 -10.56
N LEU A 353 -23.69 -10.02 -9.55
CA LEU A 353 -22.79 -10.83 -8.69
C LEU A 353 -23.58 -11.87 -7.90
N ILE A 354 -24.73 -11.46 -7.37
CA ILE A 354 -25.64 -12.37 -6.66
C ILE A 354 -26.17 -13.45 -7.63
N ALA A 355 -26.55 -13.09 -8.84
CA ALA A 355 -27.02 -14.02 -9.85
C ALA A 355 -25.94 -15.05 -10.23
N LEU A 356 -24.70 -14.60 -10.42
CA LEU A 356 -23.55 -15.44 -10.74
C LEU A 356 -23.31 -16.47 -9.64
N VAL A 357 -23.24 -16.02 -8.38
CA VAL A 357 -23.08 -16.90 -7.21
C VAL A 357 -24.23 -17.90 -7.12
N LYS A 358 -25.49 -17.45 -7.22
CA LYS A 358 -26.67 -18.33 -7.18
C LYS A 358 -26.62 -19.41 -8.26
N ARG A 359 -26.22 -19.06 -9.48
CA ARG A 359 -26.09 -20.01 -10.60
C ARG A 359 -24.98 -21.02 -10.35
N ARG A 360 -23.88 -20.63 -9.71
CA ARG A 360 -22.78 -21.53 -9.32
C ARG A 360 -23.19 -22.47 -8.18
N ILE A 361 -23.89 -21.97 -7.15
CA ILE A 361 -24.49 -22.80 -6.09
C ILE A 361 -25.39 -23.89 -6.71
N ALA A 362 -26.25 -23.52 -7.67
CA ALA A 362 -27.13 -24.47 -8.35
C ALA A 362 -26.34 -25.52 -9.16
N ARG A 363 -25.25 -25.13 -9.83
CA ARG A 363 -24.35 -26.06 -10.54
C ARG A 363 -23.65 -27.04 -9.59
N PHE A 364 -23.14 -26.57 -8.46
CA PHE A 364 -22.51 -27.45 -7.46
C PHE A 364 -23.52 -28.41 -6.83
N ALA A 365 -24.72 -27.94 -6.49
CA ALA A 365 -25.78 -28.79 -5.95
C ALA A 365 -26.20 -29.91 -6.93
N THR A 366 -26.31 -29.59 -8.23
CA THR A 366 -26.66 -30.57 -9.27
C THR A 366 -25.53 -31.56 -9.56
N ALA A 367 -24.27 -31.10 -9.63
CA ALA A 367 -23.11 -31.99 -9.79
C ALA A 367 -22.95 -32.97 -8.60
N SER A 368 -23.23 -32.50 -7.39
CA SER A 368 -23.25 -33.32 -6.18
C SER A 368 -24.36 -34.39 -6.23
N ALA A 369 -25.58 -33.99 -6.62
CA ALA A 369 -26.71 -34.92 -6.76
C ALA A 369 -26.47 -36.01 -7.82
N GLN A 370 -25.86 -35.67 -8.96
CA GLN A 370 -25.57 -36.63 -10.02
C GLN A 370 -24.50 -37.67 -9.64
N ARG A 371 -23.56 -37.35 -8.74
CA ARG A 371 -22.58 -38.33 -8.22
C ARG A 371 -23.11 -39.18 -7.08
N ALA A 372 -24.11 -38.68 -6.34
CA ALA A 372 -24.75 -39.42 -5.26
C ALA A 372 -25.76 -40.47 -5.76
N THR A 373 -26.07 -40.51 -7.06
CA THR A 373 -26.92 -41.55 -7.64
C THR A 373 -26.03 -42.75 -8.01
N PRO A 374 -26.03 -43.86 -7.24
CA PRO A 374 -25.33 -45.06 -7.69
C PRO A 374 -25.93 -45.51 -9.02
N PRO A 375 -25.14 -46.05 -9.97
CA PRO A 375 -25.69 -46.59 -11.19
C PRO A 375 -26.74 -47.64 -10.82
N MET A 376 -27.98 -47.45 -11.26
CA MET A 376 -29.05 -48.43 -11.12
C MET A 376 -28.66 -49.69 -11.90
N GLY A 377 -27.93 -50.57 -11.23
CA GLY A 377 -27.63 -51.93 -11.61
C GLY A 377 -28.32 -52.89 -10.64
N ILE A 378 -29.58 -53.21 -10.95
CA ILE A 378 -30.24 -54.52 -10.80
C ILE A 378 -29.86 -55.31 -9.54
N SER A 379 -30.78 -55.36 -8.56
CA SER A 379 -30.92 -56.50 -7.65
C SER A 379 -32.36 -56.61 -7.13
N HIS A 380 -33.26 -57.06 -8.01
CA HIS A 380 -34.51 -57.68 -7.58
C HIS A 380 -34.23 -59.14 -7.20
N SER A 381 -33.91 -59.40 -5.92
CA SER A 381 -34.08 -60.74 -5.33
C SER A 381 -33.97 -60.69 -3.81
N PHE A 382 -35.03 -60.28 -3.13
CA PHE A 382 -35.33 -60.82 -1.80
C PHE A 382 -36.84 -60.71 -1.53
N ARG A 383 -37.53 -61.86 -1.59
CA ARG A 383 -38.86 -62.06 -1.00
C ARG A 383 -38.63 -62.74 0.35
N PRO A 384 -39.18 -62.24 1.47
CA PRO A 384 -39.20 -63.00 2.71
C PRO A 384 -40.25 -64.13 2.60
N PRO A 385 -39.99 -65.32 3.16
CA PRO A 385 -41.02 -66.33 3.34
C PRO A 385 -41.91 -65.95 4.53
N VAL A 386 -43.22 -66.12 4.28
CA VAL A 386 -44.43 -66.07 5.14
C VAL A 386 -44.25 -65.68 6.60
#